data_AF-A0A7J8E977-F1
#
_entry.id   AF-A0A7J8E977-F1
#
_cell.length_a   1.000
_cell.length_b   1.000
_cell.length_c   1.000
_cell.angle_alpha   90.00
_cell.angle_beta   90.00
_cell.angle_gamma   90.00
#
_symmetry.space_group_name_H-M   'P 1'
#
loop_
_entity.id
_entity.type
_entity.pdbx_description
1 polymer ?
#
loop_
_entity_poly.entity_id
_entity_poly.type
_entity_poly.pdbx_seq_one_letter_code
_entity_poly.pdbx_strand_id
1 'polypeptide(L)'
;MQDPNEDTEWNEILRDFGILPPKEEPKDEIEEMVLHLQKEAMVKPYEKMTLAQLKEAEDEFDDEDMRAIETYREKRLQEWKALKKKQKFGELREISGNQYVNEVTNADKDVWVIIHLYRSRT
;
A
#
# COMPACT_ATOMS: atom_id res chain seq x y z
N MET A 1 -39.28 38.63 -8.02
CA MET A 1 -37.82 38.58 -7.79
C MET A 1 -37.27 37.94 -9.04
N GLN A 2 -36.60 38.68 -9.92
CA GLN A 2 -36.02 38.13 -11.16
C GLN A 2 -34.83 37.26 -10.77
N ASP A 3 -34.71 36.09 -11.41
CA ASP A 3 -33.59 35.19 -11.17
C ASP A 3 -32.31 35.81 -11.78
N PRO A 4 -31.28 36.13 -10.99
CA PRO A 4 -30.06 36.75 -11.48
C PRO A 4 -29.24 35.82 -12.39
N ASN A 5 -29.64 34.56 -12.55
CA ASN A 5 -29.01 33.59 -13.44
C ASN A 5 -29.81 33.31 -14.73
N GLU A 6 -30.91 34.03 -14.98
CA GLU A 6 -31.63 33.96 -16.26
C GLU A 6 -30.81 34.58 -17.40
N ASP A 7 -30.67 33.85 -18.51
CA ASP A 7 -29.99 34.31 -19.71
C ASP A 7 -30.90 35.23 -20.53
N THR A 8 -30.97 36.48 -20.11
CA THR A 8 -31.63 37.56 -20.86
C THR A 8 -30.59 38.54 -21.37
N GLU A 9 -30.84 39.16 -22.52
CA GLU A 9 -29.95 40.18 -23.12
C GLU A 9 -29.63 41.32 -22.12
N TRP A 10 -30.56 41.63 -21.21
CA TRP A 10 -30.33 42.61 -20.14
C TRP A 10 -29.32 42.15 -19.10
N ASN A 11 -29.33 40.88 -18.70
CA ASN A 11 -28.41 40.36 -17.68
C ASN A 11 -26.97 40.26 -18.20
N GLU A 12 -26.77 39.96 -19.49
CA GLU A 12 -25.44 39.97 -20.11
C GLU A 12 -24.85 41.39 -20.13
N ILE A 13 -25.65 42.39 -20.54
CA ILE A 13 -25.23 43.79 -20.50
C ILE A 13 -24.86 44.21 -19.06
N LEU A 14 -25.64 43.80 -18.06
CA LEU A 14 -25.34 44.10 -16.65
C LEU A 14 -24.06 43.43 -16.13
N ARG A 15 -23.68 42.26 -16.67
CA ARG A 15 -22.38 41.61 -16.39
C ARG A 15 -21.24 42.36 -17.06
N ASP A 16 -21.42 42.80 -18.31
CA ASP A 16 -20.44 43.62 -19.06
C ASP A 16 -20.14 44.96 -18.38
N PHE A 17 -21.15 45.59 -17.79
CA PHE A 17 -21.01 46.80 -16.98
C PHE A 17 -20.48 46.54 -15.54
N GLY A 18 -20.24 45.28 -15.16
CA GLY A 18 -19.71 44.89 -13.85
C GLY A 18 -20.69 45.05 -12.68
N ILE A 19 -21.98 45.17 -12.96
CA ILE A 19 -23.06 45.29 -11.96
C ILE A 19 -23.45 43.92 -11.42
N LEU A 20 -23.45 42.90 -12.29
CA LEU A 20 -23.62 41.50 -11.92
C LEU A 20 -22.28 40.77 -11.91
N PRO A 21 -22.08 39.79 -11.00
CA PRO A 21 -20.90 38.93 -11.03
C PRO A 21 -20.82 38.14 -12.34
N PRO A 22 -19.62 37.70 -12.77
CA PRO A 22 -19.48 36.82 -13.93
C PRO A 22 -20.34 35.57 -13.75
N LYS A 23 -20.93 35.06 -14.84
CA LYS A 23 -21.70 33.83 -14.79
C LYS A 23 -20.77 32.69 -14.40
N GLU A 24 -21.17 31.87 -13.44
CA GLU A 24 -20.49 30.61 -13.20
C GLU A 24 -20.68 29.77 -14.47
N GLU A 25 -19.61 29.59 -15.24
CA GLU A 25 -19.61 28.60 -16.31
C GLU A 25 -19.96 27.26 -15.65
N PRO A 26 -20.88 26.46 -16.24
CA PRO A 26 -21.05 25.10 -15.77
C PRO A 26 -19.66 24.47 -15.84
N LYS A 27 -19.11 24.03 -14.71
CA LYS A 27 -17.96 23.13 -14.74
C LYS A 27 -18.38 22.03 -15.70
N ASP A 28 -17.60 21.80 -16.75
CA ASP A 28 -17.94 20.78 -17.72
C ASP A 28 -17.86 19.41 -17.02
N GLU A 29 -18.94 19.02 -16.36
CA GLU A 29 -19.10 17.73 -15.68
C GLU A 29 -18.87 16.60 -16.69
N ILE A 30 -19.14 16.88 -17.97
CA ILE A 30 -18.83 16.03 -19.11
C ILE A 30 -17.32 15.88 -19.28
N GLU A 31 -16.54 16.95 -19.22
CA GLU A 31 -15.07 16.87 -19.33
C GLU A 31 -14.45 16.15 -18.13
N GLU A 32 -14.93 16.42 -16.91
CA GLU A 32 -14.47 15.70 -15.72
C GLU A 32 -14.83 14.20 -15.79
N MET A 33 -16.04 13.86 -16.24
CA MET A 33 -16.48 12.48 -16.43
C MET A 33 -15.66 11.78 -17.53
N VAL A 34 -15.40 12.45 -18.65
CA VAL A 34 -14.56 11.92 -19.73
C VAL A 34 -13.13 11.68 -19.24
N LEU A 35 -12.56 12.60 -18.46
CA LEU A 35 -11.24 12.45 -17.87
C LEU A 35 -11.19 11.27 -16.89
N HIS A 36 -12.25 11.06 -16.12
CA HIS A 36 -12.36 9.92 -15.20
C HIS A 36 -12.42 8.59 -15.95
N LEU A 37 -13.25 8.49 -16.99
CA LEU A 37 -13.35 7.30 -17.84
C LEU A 37 -12.04 7.00 -18.56
N GLN A 38 -11.30 8.02 -19.01
CA GLN A 38 -9.97 7.83 -19.60
C GLN A 38 -8.96 7.29 -18.59
N LYS A 39 -8.99 7.79 -17.35
CA LYS A 39 -8.14 7.27 -16.27
C LYS A 39 -8.48 5.82 -15.94
N GLU A 40 -9.76 5.49 -15.81
CA GLU A 40 -10.19 4.10 -15.58
C GLU A 40 -9.79 3.17 -16.72
N ALA A 41 -9.88 3.63 -17.97
CA ALA A 41 -9.46 2.86 -19.14
C ALA A 41 -7.93 2.65 -19.20
N MET A 42 -7.15 3.52 -18.57
CA MET A 42 -5.69 3.39 -18.47
C MET A 42 -5.26 2.43 -17.35
N VAL A 43 -6.15 2.07 -16.43
CA VAL A 43 -5.86 1.09 -15.37
C VAL A 43 -5.81 -0.31 -15.98
N LYS A 44 -4.62 -0.92 -15.94
CA LYS A 44 -4.41 -2.28 -16.39
C LYS A 44 -5.23 -3.26 -15.53
N PRO A 45 -6.00 -4.19 -16.10
CA PRO A 45 -6.93 -5.04 -15.35
C PRO A 45 -6.26 -6.22 -14.62
N TYR A 46 -4.98 -6.10 -14.24
CA TYR A 46 -4.19 -7.16 -13.63
C TYR A 46 -4.82 -7.71 -12.34
N GLU A 47 -5.53 -6.88 -11.57
CA GLU A 47 -6.20 -7.30 -10.34
C GLU A 47 -7.30 -8.36 -10.56
N LYS A 48 -7.91 -8.37 -11.75
CA LYS A 48 -9.00 -9.31 -12.10
C LYS A 48 -8.46 -10.58 -12.78
N MET A 49 -7.17 -10.64 -13.07
CA MET A 49 -6.56 -11.78 -13.77
C MET A 49 -6.15 -12.88 -12.81
N THR A 50 -6.23 -14.12 -13.28
CA THR A 50 -5.66 -15.28 -12.58
C THR A 50 -4.15 -15.35 -12.76
N LEU A 51 -3.46 -16.11 -11.90
CA LEU A 51 -2.01 -16.30 -11.98
C LEU A 51 -1.54 -16.80 -13.36
N ALA A 52 -2.33 -17.66 -14.02
CA ALA A 52 -2.00 -18.18 -15.34
C ALA A 52 -2.09 -17.09 -16.43
N GLN A 53 -3.11 -16.25 -16.36
CA GLN A 53 -3.30 -15.13 -17.30
C GLN A 53 -2.24 -14.06 -17.11
N LEU A 54 -1.86 -13.75 -15.86
CA LEU A 54 -0.76 -12.83 -15.57
C LEU A 54 0.57 -13.32 -16.12
N LYS A 55 0.79 -14.65 -16.12
CA LYS A 55 1.98 -15.25 -16.70
C LYS A 55 2.01 -15.14 -18.23
N GLU A 56 0.87 -15.28 -18.87
CA GLU A 56 0.76 -15.09 -20.33
C GLU A 56 0.94 -13.61 -20.71
N ALA A 57 0.43 -12.70 -19.89
CA ALA A 57 0.58 -11.26 -20.07
C ALA A 57 1.99 -10.72 -19.74
N GLU A 58 2.91 -11.56 -19.25
CA GLU A 58 4.27 -11.14 -18.86
C GLU A 58 5.03 -10.52 -20.05
N ASP A 59 4.78 -11.00 -21.28
CA ASP A 59 5.38 -10.46 -22.51
C ASP A 59 4.86 -9.05 -22.86
N GLU A 60 3.72 -8.64 -22.30
CA GLU A 60 3.08 -7.33 -22.51
C GLU A 60 3.43 -6.32 -21.42
N PHE A 61 4.21 -6.73 -20.41
CA PHE A 61 4.60 -5.85 -19.30
C PHE A 61 5.59 -4.78 -19.77
N ASP A 62 5.36 -3.55 -19.33
CA ASP A 62 6.27 -2.44 -19.59
C ASP A 62 7.33 -2.27 -18.49
N ASP A 63 8.19 -1.27 -18.66
CA ASP A 63 9.26 -0.97 -17.70
C ASP A 63 8.74 -0.58 -16.31
N GLU A 64 7.51 -0.06 -16.20
CA GLU A 64 6.89 0.28 -14.91
C GLU A 64 6.42 -1.00 -14.20
N ASP A 65 5.74 -1.90 -14.91
CA ASP A 65 5.30 -3.19 -14.38
C ASP A 65 6.50 -4.01 -13.87
N MET A 66 7.59 -4.06 -14.66
CA MET A 66 8.79 -4.80 -14.30
C MET A 66 9.46 -4.24 -13.03
N ARG A 67 9.50 -2.91 -12.89
CA ARG A 67 10.02 -2.24 -11.68
C ARG A 67 9.15 -2.50 -10.46
N ALA A 68 7.82 -2.50 -10.62
CA ALA A 68 6.89 -2.81 -9.54
C ALA A 68 7.07 -4.25 -9.03
N ILE A 69 7.22 -5.22 -9.94
CA ILE A 69 7.46 -6.62 -9.61
C ILE A 69 8.79 -6.79 -8.86
N GLU A 70 9.86 -6.17 -9.33
CA GLU A 70 11.17 -6.29 -8.68
C GLU A 70 11.16 -5.66 -7.28
N THR A 71 10.58 -4.48 -7.14
CA THR A 71 10.41 -3.82 -5.83
C THR A 71 9.62 -4.70 -4.86
N TYR A 72 8.57 -5.37 -5.34
CA TYR A 72 7.79 -6.30 -4.53
C TYR A 72 8.62 -7.53 -4.10
N ARG A 73 9.41 -8.11 -5.02
CA ARG A 73 10.31 -9.23 -4.71
C ARG A 73 11.32 -8.84 -3.62
N GLU A 74 11.97 -7.70 -3.77
CA GLU A 74 12.92 -7.18 -2.79
C GLU A 74 12.26 -7.00 -1.42
N LYS A 75 11.08 -6.37 -1.38
CA LYS A 75 10.32 -6.17 -0.15
C LYS A 75 10.00 -7.50 0.55
N ARG A 76 9.50 -8.49 -0.19
CA ARG A 76 9.20 -9.83 0.36
C ARG A 76 10.46 -10.52 0.89
N LEU A 77 11.58 -10.39 0.19
CA LEU A 77 12.85 -10.96 0.63
C LEU A 77 13.35 -10.28 1.92
N GLN A 78 13.20 -8.96 2.03
CA GLN A 78 13.54 -8.21 3.24
C GLN A 78 12.67 -8.63 4.42
N GLU A 79 11.35 -8.77 4.21
CA GLU A 79 10.43 -9.30 5.22
C GLU A 79 10.86 -10.70 5.68
N TRP A 80 11.16 -11.60 4.75
CA TRP A 80 11.65 -12.95 5.06
C TRP A 80 12.95 -12.94 5.85
N LYS A 81 13.92 -12.10 5.47
CA LYS A 81 15.17 -11.93 6.23
C LYS A 81 14.90 -11.41 7.64
N ALA A 82 13.98 -10.47 7.79
CA ALA A 82 13.59 -9.92 9.09
C ALA A 82 12.90 -10.99 9.97
N LEU A 83 11.98 -11.79 9.41
CA LEU A 83 11.35 -12.90 10.13
C LEU A 83 12.38 -13.95 10.55
N LYS A 84 13.29 -14.34 9.66
CA LYS A 84 14.36 -15.30 9.99
C LYS A 84 15.27 -14.78 11.10
N LYS A 85 15.59 -13.48 11.09
CA LYS A 85 16.35 -12.84 12.17
C LYS A 85 15.59 -12.81 13.50
N LYS A 86 14.25 -12.81 13.47
CA LYS A 86 13.41 -12.92 14.68
C LYS A 86 13.31 -14.36 15.18
N GLN A 87 13.28 -15.34 14.27
CA GLN A 87 13.27 -16.77 14.60
C GLN A 87 14.68 -17.25 14.99
N LYS A 88 15.23 -16.70 16.09
CA LYS A 88 16.55 -17.07 16.61
C LYS A 88 16.54 -18.37 17.42
N PHE A 89 15.37 -18.72 17.97
CA PHE A 89 15.17 -19.85 18.86
C PHE A 89 14.10 -20.79 18.28
N GLY A 90 14.11 -22.06 18.69
CA GLY A 90 13.20 -23.07 18.14
C GLY A 90 13.51 -24.51 18.55
N GLU A 91 14.60 -24.73 19.28
CA GLU A 91 15.02 -26.03 19.78
C GLU A 91 15.20 -25.98 21.29
N LEU A 92 14.86 -27.06 21.97
CA LEU A 92 15.16 -27.24 23.39
C LEU A 92 16.61 -27.68 23.54
N ARG A 93 17.40 -26.95 24.33
CA ARG A 93 18.78 -27.31 24.66
C ARG A 93 18.90 -27.57 26.15
N GLU A 94 19.60 -28.64 26.50
CA GLU A 94 20.01 -28.90 27.87
C GLU A 94 21.26 -28.06 28.20
N ILE A 95 21.26 -27.43 29.37
CA ILE A 95 22.39 -26.63 29.86
C ILE A 95 22.91 -27.22 31.18
N SER A 96 24.23 -27.20 31.35
CA SER A 96 24.87 -27.56 32.62
C SER A 96 24.94 -26.37 33.58
N GLY A 97 25.12 -26.63 34.88
CA GLY A 97 25.08 -25.57 35.91
C GLY A 97 26.10 -24.45 35.72
N ASN A 98 27.28 -24.75 35.14
CA ASN A 98 28.29 -23.75 34.78
C ASN A 98 27.89 -22.84 33.60
N GLN A 99 26.96 -23.29 32.74
CA GLN A 99 26.47 -22.51 31.60
C GLN A 99 25.29 -21.61 31.98
N TYR A 100 24.64 -21.89 33.12
CA TYR A 100 23.46 -21.15 33.60
C TYR A 100 23.69 -19.63 33.66
N VAL A 101 24.82 -19.18 34.20
CA VAL A 101 25.10 -17.74 34.34
C VAL A 101 25.16 -17.05 32.97
N ASN A 102 25.74 -17.70 31.97
CA ASN A 102 25.88 -17.12 30.64
C ASN A 102 24.56 -17.16 29.86
N GLU A 103 23.86 -18.30 29.89
CA GLU A 103 22.67 -18.54 29.08
C GLU A 103 21.38 -17.93 29.68
N VAL A 104 21.34 -17.75 31.01
CA VAL A 104 20.16 -17.27 31.73
C VAL A 104 20.40 -15.88 32.30
N THR A 105 21.43 -15.74 33.14
CA THR A 105 21.65 -14.49 33.88
C THR A 105 22.15 -13.37 32.96
N ASN A 106 23.00 -13.70 31.99
CA ASN A 106 23.58 -12.76 31.03
C ASN A 106 22.87 -12.76 29.66
N ALA A 107 21.65 -13.31 29.58
CA ALA A 107 20.88 -13.28 28.35
C ALA A 107 20.56 -11.83 27.92
N ASP A 108 20.40 -11.62 26.61
CA ASP A 108 20.04 -10.33 26.05
C ASP A 108 18.70 -9.83 26.62
N LYS A 109 18.57 -8.52 26.84
CA LYS A 109 17.36 -7.90 27.43
C LYS A 109 16.07 -8.12 26.63
N ASP A 110 16.19 -8.49 25.36
CA ASP A 110 15.07 -8.75 24.44
C ASP A 110 14.80 -10.26 24.25
N VAL A 111 15.35 -11.10 25.13
CA VAL A 111 15.20 -12.57 25.08
C VAL A 111 14.52 -13.07 26.35
N TRP A 112 13.44 -13.83 26.16
CA TRP A 112 12.75 -14.52 27.24
C TRP A 112 13.36 -15.92 27.40
N VAL A 113 13.87 -16.22 28.59
CA VAL A 113 14.45 -17.53 28.90
C VAL A 113 13.45 -18.32 29.74
N ILE A 114 13.02 -19.48 29.24
CA ILE A 114 12.15 -20.43 29.95
C ILE A 114 13.00 -21.64 30.32
N ILE A 115 13.03 -21.97 31.61
CA ILE A 115 13.86 -23.07 32.13
C ILE A 115 12.95 -24.15 32.68
N HIS A 116 13.16 -25.37 32.22
CA HIS A 116 12.57 -26.57 32.79
C HIS A 116 13.62 -27.30 33.63
N LEU A 117 13.59 -27.10 34.95
CA LEU A 117 14.42 -27.84 35.89
C LEU A 117 13.79 -29.20 36.16
N TYR A 118 14.48 -30.27 35.76
CA TYR A 118 14.06 -31.64 36.03
C TYR A 118 15.21 -32.45 36.62
N ARG A 119 14.85 -33.51 37.34
CA ARG A 119 15.80 -34.53 37.80
C ARG A 119 15.43 -35.81 37.08
N SER A 120 16.36 -36.34 36.29
CA SER A 120 16.17 -37.67 35.69
C SER A 120 15.99 -38.68 36.81
N ARG A 121 14.87 -39.40 36.78
CA ARG A 121 14.59 -40.51 37.67
C ARG A 121 15.14 -41.75 36.97
N THR A 122 16.43 -41.97 37.16
CA THR A 122 17.03 -43.28 36.87
C THR A 122 16.36 -44.36 37.71
#